data_AF-A0A820ZGD9-F1
#
_entry.id   AF-A0A820ZGD9-F1
#
_cell.length_a   1.000
_cell.length_b   1.000
_cell.length_c   1.000
_cell.angle_alpha   90.00
_cell.angle_beta   90.00
_cell.angle_gamma   90.00
#
_symmetry.space_group_name_H-M   'P 1'
#
loop_
_entity.id
_entity.type
_entity.pdbx_description
1 polymer ?
#
loop_
_entity_poly.entity_id
_entity_poly.type
_entity_poly.pdbx_seq_one_letter_code
_entity_poly.pdbx_strand_id
1 'polypeptide(L)'
;MATAELINQSNSTMFNTDEFLIDTRLQVVFDMETSDPDDFITLLFLLGHPMVNLKAITIVPGTPDQISFLRYVLDRFGRSDLPLGIFNINAKPGLSKFHLKLYPNVSIKESREALDGSDVLLKYCDEKTILICGGPLKNVAKAIQTGQFKLGRLVAQGGFAGD
;
A
#
# COMPACT_ATOMS: atom_id res chain seq x y z
N MET A 1 14.52 29.99 -35.51
CA MET A 1 13.52 28.91 -35.66
C MET A 1 14.24 27.56 -35.46
N ALA A 2 14.81 27.36 -34.27
CA ALA A 2 15.59 26.17 -33.90
C ALA A 2 15.75 26.06 -32.36
N THR A 3 14.71 26.41 -31.61
CA THR A 3 14.78 26.48 -30.13
C THR A 3 13.61 25.80 -29.42
N ALA A 4 12.56 25.39 -30.15
CA ALA A 4 11.41 24.71 -29.56
C ALA A 4 11.48 23.17 -29.68
N GLU A 5 12.19 22.61 -30.68
CA GLU A 5 12.28 21.16 -30.87
C GLU A 5 13.28 20.47 -29.95
N LEU A 6 14.29 21.19 -29.44
CA LEU A 6 15.32 20.65 -28.55
C LEU A 6 14.88 20.48 -27.09
N ILE A 7 13.76 21.10 -26.68
CA ILE A 7 13.22 20.98 -25.32
C ILE A 7 12.39 19.68 -25.17
N ASN A 8 11.88 19.12 -26.28
CA ASN A 8 11.08 17.89 -26.24
C ASN A 8 11.91 16.59 -26.26
N GLN A 9 13.21 16.64 -26.57
CA GLN A 9 14.05 15.44 -26.63
C GLN A 9 14.74 15.10 -25.30
N SER A 10 14.81 16.04 -24.35
CA SER A 10 15.55 15.88 -23.08
C SER A 10 14.72 15.39 -21.89
N ASN A 11 13.39 15.21 -22.04
CA ASN A 11 12.52 14.65 -20.98
C ASN A 11 12.19 13.16 -21.17
N SER A 12 12.79 12.49 -22.16
CA SER A 12 12.50 11.08 -22.50
C SER A 12 13.00 10.04 -21.50
N THR A 13 13.61 10.46 -20.38
CA THR A 13 14.02 9.60 -19.26
C THR A 13 13.24 9.85 -17.97
N MET A 14 12.24 10.74 -17.97
CA MET A 14 11.33 10.89 -16.85
C MET A 14 10.27 9.79 -16.94
N PHE A 15 10.30 8.87 -15.95
CA PHE A 15 9.46 7.68 -15.84
C PHE A 15 8.07 7.86 -16.48
N ASN A 16 7.81 7.12 -17.55
CA ASN A 16 6.50 7.19 -18.22
C ASN A 16 5.42 6.68 -17.27
N THR A 17 4.71 7.59 -16.59
CA THR A 17 3.63 7.25 -15.67
C THR A 17 2.35 6.88 -16.41
N ASP A 18 2.26 7.17 -17.70
CA ASP A 18 1.06 6.91 -18.51
C ASP A 18 0.73 5.41 -18.60
N GLU A 19 1.74 4.55 -18.46
CA GLU A 19 1.60 3.09 -18.37
C GLU A 19 0.68 2.63 -17.22
N PHE A 20 0.67 3.39 -16.11
CA PHE A 20 -0.04 3.03 -14.87
C PHE A 20 -1.34 3.83 -14.68
N LEU A 21 -1.67 4.72 -15.61
CA LEU A 21 -2.89 5.52 -15.57
C LEU A 21 -4.06 4.72 -16.15
N ILE A 22 -5.12 4.57 -15.35
CA ILE A 22 -6.45 4.14 -15.80
C ILE A 22 -7.43 5.22 -15.34
N ASP A 23 -8.23 5.74 -16.26
CA ASP A 23 -9.16 6.85 -16.01
C ASP A 23 -8.47 8.03 -15.30
N THR A 24 -7.29 8.41 -15.78
CA THR A 24 -6.42 9.50 -15.23
C THR A 24 -5.90 9.28 -13.80
N ARG A 25 -6.03 8.08 -13.24
CA ARG A 25 -5.54 7.74 -11.90
C ARG A 25 -4.51 6.62 -11.93
N LEU A 26 -3.48 6.75 -11.10
CA LEU A 26 -2.48 5.73 -10.84
C LEU A 26 -3.12 4.56 -10.09
N GLN A 27 -2.87 3.34 -10.55
CA GLN A 27 -3.38 2.13 -9.92
C GLN A 27 -2.42 1.65 -8.84
N VAL A 28 -2.82 1.78 -7.57
CA VAL A 28 -1.91 1.56 -6.44
C VAL A 28 -2.41 0.45 -5.53
N VAL A 29 -1.50 -0.40 -5.09
CA VAL A 29 -1.65 -1.29 -3.92
C VAL A 29 -0.59 -0.88 -2.89
N PHE A 30 -0.94 -0.90 -1.61
CA PHE A 30 -0.02 -0.50 -0.54
C PHE A 30 0.20 -1.63 0.47
N ASP A 31 1.43 -2.11 0.60
CA ASP A 31 1.87 -3.07 1.62
C ASP A 31 2.57 -2.29 2.76
N MET A 32 2.00 -2.32 3.95
CA MET A 32 2.37 -1.42 5.04
C MET A 32 2.56 -2.13 6.38
N GLU A 33 3.08 -1.41 7.36
CA GLU A 33 2.96 -1.74 8.77
C GLU A 33 2.36 -0.57 9.57
N THR A 34 2.25 -0.73 10.90
CA THR A 34 1.70 0.31 11.79
C THR A 34 2.48 0.41 13.10
N SER A 35 3.76 0.00 13.11
CA SER A 35 4.58 0.08 14.32
C SER A 35 5.09 1.50 14.59
N ASP A 36 5.12 2.34 13.55
CA ASP A 36 5.47 3.75 13.54
C ASP A 36 4.54 4.55 12.59
N PRO A 37 4.68 5.89 12.49
CA PRO A 37 3.63 6.73 11.90
C PRO A 37 3.77 6.99 10.39
N ASP A 38 4.90 6.71 9.77
CA ASP A 38 5.19 7.10 8.38
C ASP A 38 4.34 6.33 7.35
N ASP A 39 4.17 5.03 7.53
CA ASP A 39 3.28 4.20 6.71
C ASP A 39 1.82 4.62 6.85
N PHE A 40 1.41 4.98 8.06
CA PHE A 40 0.08 5.51 8.29
C PHE A 40 -0.13 6.86 7.59
N ILE A 41 0.84 7.77 7.67
CA ILE A 41 0.78 9.05 6.96
C ILE A 41 0.73 8.84 5.45
N THR A 42 1.50 7.88 4.94
CA THR A 42 1.47 7.47 3.52
C THR A 42 0.08 6.98 3.12
N LEU A 43 -0.55 6.15 3.94
CA LEU A 43 -1.94 5.71 3.71
C LEU A 43 -2.91 6.90 3.61
N LEU A 44 -2.79 7.90 4.50
CA LEU A 44 -3.66 9.09 4.45
C LEU A 44 -3.49 9.87 3.14
N PHE A 45 -2.24 10.01 2.65
CA PHE A 45 -1.99 10.64 1.35
C PHE A 45 -2.59 9.81 0.21
N LEU A 46 -2.41 8.49 0.19
CA LEU A 46 -2.95 7.62 -0.86
C LEU A 46 -4.48 7.62 -0.89
N LEU A 47 -5.14 7.66 0.28
CA LEU A 47 -6.60 7.74 0.37
C LEU A 47 -7.16 9.10 -0.10
N GLY A 48 -6.41 10.19 0.13
CA GLY A 48 -6.85 11.55 -0.18
C GLY A 48 -6.42 12.09 -1.55
N HIS A 49 -5.50 11.42 -2.25
CA HIS A 49 -4.90 11.99 -3.46
C HIS A 49 -5.80 11.79 -4.71
N PRO A 50 -6.17 12.85 -5.44
CA PRO A 50 -7.15 12.76 -6.53
C PRO A 50 -6.68 11.95 -7.74
N MET A 51 -5.36 11.81 -7.91
CA MET A 51 -4.74 11.02 -8.97
C MET A 51 -4.42 9.58 -8.56
N VAL A 52 -4.81 9.15 -7.35
CA VAL A 52 -4.55 7.79 -6.88
C VAL A 52 -5.84 7.00 -6.84
N ASN A 53 -5.84 5.82 -7.46
CA ASN A 53 -6.80 4.78 -7.21
C ASN A 53 -6.14 3.73 -6.31
N LEU A 54 -6.31 3.86 -5.00
CA LEU A 54 -5.92 2.82 -4.06
C LEU A 54 -6.90 1.64 -4.22
N LYS A 55 -6.36 0.48 -4.63
CA LYS A 55 -7.13 -0.73 -4.97
C LYS A 55 -7.21 -1.72 -3.81
N ALA A 56 -6.15 -1.84 -3.03
CA ALA A 56 -6.06 -2.75 -1.90
C ALA A 56 -4.94 -2.33 -0.93
N ILE A 57 -5.03 -2.82 0.31
CA ILE A 57 -4.02 -2.65 1.34
C ILE A 57 -3.62 -4.04 1.84
N THR A 58 -2.34 -4.27 2.05
CA THR A 58 -1.84 -5.41 2.81
C THR A 58 -1.02 -4.93 3.99
N ILE A 59 -1.05 -5.65 5.09
CA ILE A 59 -0.36 -5.26 6.33
C ILE A 59 0.47 -6.39 6.90
N VAL A 60 1.62 -6.04 7.46
CA VAL A 60 2.51 -6.96 8.19
C VAL A 60 2.68 -6.46 9.64
N PRO A 61 2.50 -7.33 10.66
CA PRO A 61 1.96 -8.68 10.56
C PRO A 61 0.43 -8.73 10.28
N GLY A 62 -0.33 -7.70 10.67
CA GLY A 62 -1.78 -7.69 10.53
C GLY A 62 -2.53 -8.32 11.70
N THR A 63 -2.18 -7.93 12.93
CA THR A 63 -2.87 -8.38 14.15
C THR A 63 -4.25 -7.72 14.31
N PRO A 64 -5.15 -8.27 15.17
CA PRO A 64 -6.50 -7.75 15.31
C PRO A 64 -6.59 -6.25 15.67
N ASP A 65 -5.69 -5.72 16.48
CA ASP A 65 -5.58 -4.28 16.78
C ASP A 65 -5.24 -3.46 15.54
N GLN A 66 -4.31 -3.92 14.70
CA GLN A 66 -3.97 -3.26 13.43
C GLN A 66 -5.13 -3.32 12.43
N ILE A 67 -5.80 -4.47 12.30
CA ILE A 67 -6.99 -4.64 11.44
C ILE A 67 -8.09 -3.68 11.89
N SER A 68 -8.40 -3.68 13.19
CA SER A 68 -9.44 -2.84 13.79
C SER A 68 -9.16 -1.35 13.53
N PHE A 69 -7.91 -0.93 13.74
CA PHE A 69 -7.48 0.44 13.49
C PHE A 69 -7.61 0.83 12.02
N LEU A 70 -7.13 0.00 11.09
CA LEU A 70 -7.25 0.29 9.66
C LEU A 70 -8.71 0.32 9.20
N ARG A 71 -9.56 -0.61 9.65
CA ARG A 71 -11.00 -0.57 9.33
C ARG A 71 -11.66 0.70 9.83
N TYR A 72 -11.32 1.14 11.05
CA TYR A 72 -11.79 2.39 11.60
C TYR A 72 -11.33 3.63 10.79
N VAL A 73 -10.11 3.63 10.27
CA VAL A 73 -9.59 4.72 9.42
C VAL A 73 -10.29 4.71 8.06
N LEU A 74 -10.38 3.55 7.43
CA LEU A 74 -11.01 3.38 6.11
C LEU A 74 -12.47 3.83 6.09
N ASP A 75 -13.22 3.53 7.16
CA ASP A 75 -14.61 3.96 7.31
C ASP A 75 -14.76 5.49 7.28
N ARG A 76 -13.82 6.24 7.89
CA ARG A 76 -13.84 7.72 7.85
C ARG A 76 -13.58 8.31 6.49
N PHE A 77 -12.85 7.60 5.64
CA PHE A 77 -12.63 7.99 4.26
C PHE A 77 -13.76 7.50 3.34
N GLY A 78 -14.78 6.83 3.87
CA GLY A 78 -15.83 6.19 3.08
C GLY A 78 -15.27 5.06 2.20
N ARG A 79 -14.13 4.47 2.59
CA ARG A 79 -13.40 3.43 1.85
C ARG A 79 -13.40 2.08 2.54
N SER A 80 -14.49 1.77 3.25
CA SER A 80 -14.71 0.44 3.85
C SER A 80 -14.78 -0.68 2.81
N ASP A 81 -14.94 -0.35 1.52
CA ASP A 81 -14.87 -1.26 0.37
C ASP A 81 -13.48 -1.86 0.15
N LEU A 82 -12.42 -1.21 0.67
CA LEU A 82 -11.05 -1.62 0.37
C LEU A 82 -10.73 -3.01 0.90
N PRO A 83 -10.21 -3.92 0.05
CA PRO A 83 -9.63 -5.18 0.47
C PRO A 83 -8.46 -4.94 1.42
N LEU A 84 -8.45 -5.67 2.53
CA LEU A 84 -7.37 -5.67 3.51
C LEU A 84 -6.82 -7.09 3.64
N GLY A 85 -5.54 -7.27 3.31
CA GLY A 85 -4.83 -8.53 3.46
C GLY A 85 -3.81 -8.50 4.61
N ILE A 86 -3.56 -9.63 5.25
CA ILE A 86 -2.67 -9.74 6.40
C ILE A 86 -1.64 -10.87 6.22
N PHE A 87 -0.51 -10.76 6.91
CA PHE A 87 0.51 -11.81 6.89
C PHE A 87 0.30 -12.89 7.97
N ASN A 88 0.07 -12.47 9.22
CA ASN A 88 -0.05 -13.36 10.37
C ASN A 88 -0.89 -12.73 11.49
N ILE A 89 -2.16 -13.12 11.57
CA ILE A 89 -3.10 -12.61 12.58
C ILE A 89 -2.70 -12.98 14.02
N ASN A 90 -1.91 -14.05 14.20
CA ASN A 90 -1.53 -14.58 15.50
C ASN A 90 -0.20 -14.01 16.02
N ALA A 91 0.36 -12.99 15.35
CA ALA A 91 1.55 -12.30 15.83
C ALA A 91 1.27 -11.52 17.13
N LYS A 92 2.35 -11.02 17.76
CA LYS A 92 2.23 -10.11 18.90
C LYS A 92 1.58 -8.79 18.43
N PRO A 93 0.74 -8.14 19.27
CA PRO A 93 0.12 -6.85 18.93
C PRO A 93 1.13 -5.86 18.35
N GLY A 94 0.81 -5.36 17.16
CA GLY A 94 1.72 -4.55 16.34
C GLY A 94 1.32 -3.09 16.20
N LEU A 95 0.21 -2.65 16.80
CA LEU A 95 -0.25 -1.27 16.66
C LEU A 95 0.53 -0.31 17.57
N SER A 96 1.14 0.71 16.97
CA SER A 96 1.87 1.74 17.70
C SER A 96 0.98 2.50 18.69
N LYS A 97 1.52 2.80 19.87
CA LYS A 97 0.89 3.73 20.83
C LYS A 97 0.71 5.13 20.25
N PHE A 98 1.49 5.51 19.23
CA PHE A 98 1.31 6.78 18.54
C PHE A 98 -0.11 6.92 17.99
N HIS A 99 -0.61 5.91 17.27
CA HIS A 99 -1.95 5.94 16.69
C HIS A 99 -3.03 6.04 17.78
N LEU A 100 -2.86 5.33 18.89
CA LEU A 100 -3.83 5.32 19.99
C LEU A 100 -3.92 6.64 20.74
N LYS A 101 -2.88 7.48 20.68
CA LYS A 101 -2.93 8.86 21.22
C LYS A 101 -3.76 9.78 20.34
N LEU A 102 -3.74 9.57 19.02
CA LEU A 102 -4.49 10.36 18.05
C LEU A 102 -5.93 9.87 17.90
N TYR A 103 -6.13 8.56 18.00
CA TYR A 103 -7.40 7.88 17.80
C TYR A 103 -7.72 7.05 19.04
N PRO A 104 -8.54 7.57 19.98
CA PRO A 104 -8.79 6.90 21.24
C PRO A 104 -9.48 5.55 21.03
N ASN A 105 -8.95 4.51 21.70
CA ASN A 105 -9.39 3.11 21.60
C ASN A 105 -10.89 2.89 21.70
N VAL A 106 -11.59 3.68 22.50
CA VAL A 106 -13.04 3.55 22.73
C VAL A 106 -13.86 3.65 21.45
N SER A 107 -13.31 4.30 20.42
CA SER A 107 -13.98 4.51 19.14
C SER A 107 -13.66 3.41 18.13
N ILE A 108 -12.67 2.56 18.39
CA ILE A 108 -12.20 1.52 17.48
C ILE A 108 -12.89 0.20 17.87
N LYS A 109 -13.79 -0.28 17.00
CA LYS A 109 -14.43 -1.59 17.17
C LYS A 109 -13.45 -2.70 16.79
N GLU A 110 -13.43 -3.78 17.58
CA GLU A 110 -12.64 -4.96 17.24
C GLU A 110 -13.07 -5.54 15.89
N SER A 111 -12.08 -5.92 15.09
CA SER A 111 -12.26 -6.60 13.82
C SER A 111 -11.14 -7.60 13.58
N ARG A 112 -11.50 -8.70 12.93
CA ARG A 112 -10.60 -9.71 12.38
C ARG A 112 -10.86 -9.94 10.88
N GLU A 113 -11.63 -9.04 10.26
CA GLU A 113 -12.06 -9.17 8.88
C GLU A 113 -10.94 -8.75 7.92
N ALA A 114 -10.11 -9.72 7.57
CA ALA A 114 -9.04 -9.58 6.60
C ALA A 114 -8.86 -10.86 5.79
N LEU A 115 -8.29 -10.71 4.61
CA LEU A 115 -7.89 -11.79 3.71
C LEU A 115 -6.42 -12.16 3.96
N ASP A 116 -5.96 -13.24 3.32
CA ASP A 116 -4.51 -13.49 3.24
C ASP A 116 -3.84 -12.41 2.38
N GLY A 117 -2.74 -11.85 2.87
CA GLY A 117 -2.01 -10.78 2.19
C GLY A 117 -1.50 -11.20 0.82
N SER A 118 -1.01 -12.43 0.67
CA SER A 118 -0.52 -12.90 -0.63
C SER A 118 -1.67 -13.08 -1.63
N ASP A 119 -2.83 -13.55 -1.20
CA ASP A 119 -4.02 -13.67 -2.07
C ASP A 119 -4.53 -12.30 -2.53
N VAL A 120 -4.47 -11.29 -1.66
CA VAL A 120 -4.79 -9.89 -2.03
C VAL A 120 -3.80 -9.38 -3.06
N LEU A 121 -2.50 -9.58 -2.87
CA LEU A 121 -1.49 -9.15 -3.86
C LEU A 121 -1.69 -9.85 -5.20
N LEU A 122 -1.94 -11.17 -5.22
CA LEU A 122 -2.20 -11.91 -6.45
C LEU A 122 -3.46 -11.44 -7.19
N LYS A 123 -4.49 -11.04 -6.45
CA LYS A 123 -5.76 -10.59 -7.03
C LYS A 123 -5.72 -9.16 -7.56
N TYR A 124 -5.01 -8.27 -6.88
CA TYR A 124 -5.09 -6.83 -7.14
C TYR A 124 -3.82 -6.24 -7.79
N CYS A 125 -2.73 -6.98 -7.89
CA CYS A 125 -1.55 -6.59 -8.66
C CYS A 125 -1.54 -7.23 -10.04
N ASP A 126 -1.17 -6.42 -11.03
CA ASP A 126 -1.00 -6.79 -12.43
C ASP A 126 0.11 -5.92 -13.04
N GLU A 127 0.34 -6.08 -14.34
CA GLU A 127 1.34 -5.34 -15.13
C GLU A 127 1.09 -3.81 -15.16
N LYS A 128 -0.08 -3.33 -14.73
CA LYS A 128 -0.43 -1.89 -14.65
C LYS A 128 -0.47 -1.37 -13.21
N THR A 129 -0.04 -2.17 -12.25
CA THR A 129 -0.10 -1.82 -10.83
C THR A 129 1.22 -1.30 -10.32
N ILE A 130 1.15 -0.23 -9.51
CA ILE A 130 2.23 0.23 -8.66
C ILE A 130 2.00 -0.36 -7.27
N LEU A 131 2.87 -1.25 -6.82
CA LEU A 131 2.91 -1.73 -5.45
C LEU A 131 3.91 -0.87 -4.66
N ILE A 132 3.40 -0.17 -3.66
CA ILE A 132 4.22 0.58 -2.71
C ILE A 132 4.39 -0.30 -1.47
N CYS A 133 5.63 -0.48 -1.01
CA CYS A 133 5.94 -1.22 0.21
C CYS A 133 6.63 -0.30 1.21
N GLY A 134 5.99 -0.11 2.36
CA GLY A 134 6.53 0.63 3.50
C GLY A 134 7.01 -0.27 4.65
N GLY A 135 6.45 -1.47 4.75
CA GLY A 135 6.81 -2.46 5.76
C GLY A 135 7.66 -3.63 5.26
N PRO A 136 7.89 -4.65 6.11
CA PRO A 136 8.60 -5.86 5.73
C PRO A 136 7.92 -6.60 4.57
N LEU A 137 8.69 -7.02 3.55
CA LEU A 137 8.19 -7.63 2.31
C LEU A 137 7.64 -9.07 2.43
N LYS A 138 7.05 -9.46 3.56
CA LYS A 138 6.63 -10.84 3.83
C LYS A 138 5.43 -11.28 2.98
N ASN A 139 4.44 -10.40 2.80
CA ASN A 139 3.31 -10.66 1.91
C ASN A 139 3.79 -10.81 0.46
N VAL A 140 4.68 -9.91 0.03
CA VAL A 140 5.27 -9.90 -1.31
C VAL A 140 6.08 -11.18 -1.56
N ALA A 141 6.94 -11.57 -0.62
CA ALA A 141 7.72 -12.81 -0.73
C ALA A 141 6.82 -14.03 -0.87
N LYS A 142 5.75 -14.12 -0.06
CA LYS A 142 4.77 -15.21 -0.16
C LYS A 142 4.03 -15.21 -1.51
N ALA A 143 3.66 -14.04 -2.03
CA ALA A 143 3.04 -13.92 -3.35
C ALA A 143 3.99 -14.37 -4.47
N ILE A 144 5.25 -13.94 -4.45
CA ILE A 144 6.29 -14.33 -5.44
C ILE A 144 6.48 -15.85 -5.45
N GLN A 145 6.53 -16.49 -4.28
CA GLN A 145 6.72 -17.94 -4.15
C GLN A 145 5.64 -18.77 -4.83
N THR A 146 4.47 -18.20 -5.11
CA THR A 146 3.41 -18.89 -5.87
C THR A 146 3.72 -19.04 -7.37
N GLY A 147 4.66 -18.24 -7.91
CA GLY A 147 4.97 -18.17 -9.34
C GLY A 147 3.90 -17.48 -10.20
N GLN A 148 2.81 -16.96 -9.59
CA GLN A 148 1.70 -16.32 -10.30
C GLN A 148 1.67 -14.79 -10.14
N PHE A 149 2.54 -14.24 -9.28
CA PHE A 149 2.55 -12.82 -8.97
C PHE A 149 3.00 -11.99 -10.17
N LYS A 150 2.18 -10.98 -10.49
CA LYS A 150 2.40 -10.02 -11.57
C LYS A 150 2.41 -8.62 -11.00
N LEU A 151 3.31 -7.78 -11.51
CA LEU A 151 3.43 -6.41 -11.07
C LEU A 151 4.09 -5.58 -12.17
N GLY A 152 3.57 -4.38 -12.41
CA GLY A 152 4.20 -3.42 -13.30
C GLY A 152 5.36 -2.67 -12.64
N ARG A 153 5.12 -2.10 -11.45
CA ARG A 153 6.15 -1.35 -10.71
C ARG A 153 6.15 -1.67 -9.22
N LEU A 154 7.33 -1.92 -8.68
CA LEU A 154 7.60 -1.99 -7.25
C LEU A 154 8.28 -0.71 -6.78
N VAL A 155 7.73 -0.09 -5.75
CA VAL A 155 8.37 1.00 -4.99
C VAL A 155 8.52 0.50 -3.56
N ALA A 156 9.74 0.18 -3.15
CA ALA A 156 10.01 -0.33 -1.81
C ALA A 156 10.86 0.65 -1.01
N GLN A 157 10.37 1.03 0.17
CA GLN A 157 11.17 1.69 1.20
C GLN A 157 11.97 0.59 1.92
N GLY A 158 13.28 0.77 2.00
CA GLY A 158 14.18 -0.23 2.56
C GLY A 158 15.64 0.08 2.33
N GLY A 159 16.51 -0.76 2.90
CA GLY A 159 17.95 -0.69 2.70
C GLY A 159 18.42 -1.63 1.59
N PHE A 160 19.49 -1.24 0.90
CA PHE A 160 20.27 -2.18 0.10
C PHE A 160 21.29 -2.86 1.02
N ALA A 161 21.40 -4.19 0.97
CA ALA A 161 22.51 -4.88 1.61
C ALA A 161 23.76 -4.57 0.80
N GLY A 162 24.56 -3.61 1.27
CA GLY A 162 25.87 -3.34 0.69
C GLY A 162 26.81 -4.51 1.01
N ASP A 163 27.43 -5.06 -0.03
CA ASP A 163 28.64 -5.87 0.12
C ASP A 163 29.86 -4.97 0.35
#